data_AF-A0A1F9A7T0-F1
#
_entry.id   AF-A0A1F9A7T0-F1
#
_cell.length_a   1.000
_cell.length_b   1.000
_cell.length_c   1.000
_cell.angle_alpha   90.00
_cell.angle_beta   90.00
_cell.angle_gamma   90.00
#
_symmetry.space_group_name_H-M   'P 1'
#
loop_
_entity.id
_entity.type
_entity.pdbx_description
1 polymer ?
#
loop_
_entity_poly.entity_id
_entity_poly.type
_entity_poly.pdbx_seq_one_letter_code
_entity_poly.pdbx_strand_id
1 'polypeptide(L)'
;MSLLPYGKYSHLVAAPIDHAAFQPDLIMLYGNPAQIVRLVQGYAAAVGGSLRCDTEGGRGCSIYIARTLLTEDCQIVLPGAGDRYFGLTQDHEMAFTMPMRLAEKTVHGLEMTHKIGLRYPTPSWLRFEGALPAQYYAFTELLAKQKPKP
;
A
#
# COMPACT_ATOMS: atom_id res chain seq x y z
N MET A 1 13.66 13.64 11.69
CA MET A 1 14.90 13.02 11.18
C MET A 1 15.41 11.95 12.15
N SER A 2 15.35 10.68 11.74
CA SER A 2 15.90 9.54 12.52
C SER A 2 17.26 9.16 11.96
N LEU A 3 18.27 9.01 12.81
CA LEU A 3 19.64 8.69 12.41
C LEU A 3 20.13 7.48 13.20
N LEU A 4 20.75 6.52 12.52
CA LEU A 4 21.43 5.43 13.20
C LEU A 4 22.69 5.98 13.92
N PRO A 5 23.04 5.45 15.11
CA PRO A 5 24.24 5.91 15.82
C PRO A 5 25.51 5.68 14.99
N TYR A 6 26.36 6.70 14.92
CA TYR A 6 27.63 6.62 14.21
C TYR A 6 28.49 5.48 14.78
N GLY A 7 29.09 4.68 13.90
CA GLY A 7 29.95 3.55 14.28
C GLY A 7 29.24 2.31 14.80
N LYS A 8 27.91 2.32 15.00
CA LYS A 8 27.15 1.15 15.46
C LYS A 8 27.04 0.06 14.38
N TYR A 9 26.92 0.46 13.12
CA TYR A 9 26.80 -0.45 11.98
C TYR A 9 27.92 -0.17 10.98
N SER A 10 28.51 -1.23 10.43
CA SER A 10 29.62 -1.15 9.47
C SER A 10 29.20 -1.38 8.03
N HIS A 11 28.12 -2.15 7.81
CA HIS A 11 27.66 -2.57 6.48
C HIS A 11 26.13 -2.59 6.43
N LEU A 12 25.59 -2.44 5.22
CA LEU A 12 24.21 -2.73 4.88
C LEU A 12 24.21 -3.86 3.86
N VAL A 13 23.41 -4.89 4.11
CA VAL A 13 23.22 -6.01 3.19
C VAL A 13 21.74 -6.07 2.83
N ALA A 14 21.45 -6.24 1.54
CA ALA A 14 20.09 -6.34 1.03
C ALA A 14 20.00 -7.48 0.01
N ALA A 15 18.85 -8.14 -0.03
CA ALA A 15 18.53 -9.18 -1.00
C ALA A 15 17.00 -9.21 -1.21
N PRO A 16 16.52 -9.70 -2.38
CA PRO A 16 15.13 -10.10 -2.53
C PRO A 16 14.73 -11.09 -1.43
N ILE A 17 13.51 -10.96 -0.90
CA ILE A 17 13.09 -11.71 0.29
C ILE A 17 13.07 -13.24 0.07
N ASP A 18 12.81 -13.68 -1.16
CA ASP A 18 12.81 -15.07 -1.61
C ASP A 18 14.22 -15.64 -1.87
N HIS A 19 15.22 -14.78 -1.92
CA HIS A 19 16.63 -15.14 -2.16
C HIS A 19 17.57 -14.76 -0.99
N ALA A 20 17.02 -14.22 0.10
CA ALA A 20 17.81 -13.81 1.25
C ALA A 20 18.44 -15.03 1.95
N ALA A 21 19.77 -15.12 1.92
CA ALA A 21 20.53 -16.15 2.64
C ALA A 21 20.87 -15.74 4.10
N PHE A 22 20.17 -14.74 4.63
CA PHE A 22 20.37 -14.17 5.97
C PHE A 22 19.01 -13.76 6.55
N GLN A 23 18.94 -13.63 7.89
CA GLN A 23 17.77 -13.08 8.55
C GLN A 23 17.82 -11.55 8.47
N PRO A 24 16.89 -10.88 7.77
CA PRO A 24 16.91 -9.42 7.67
C PRO A 24 16.44 -8.79 8.98
N ASP A 25 16.96 -7.61 9.32
CA ASP A 25 16.46 -6.81 10.45
C ASP A 25 15.09 -6.18 10.13
N LEU A 26 14.87 -5.83 8.86
CA LEU A 26 13.63 -5.26 8.34
C LEU A 26 13.37 -5.73 6.91
N ILE A 27 12.10 -5.70 6.52
CA ILE A 27 11.65 -5.89 5.14
C ILE A 27 11.23 -4.53 4.58
N MET A 28 11.54 -4.29 3.31
CA MET A 28 11.11 -3.12 2.56
C MET A 28 10.39 -3.55 1.29
N LEU A 29 9.21 -2.97 1.07
CA LEU A 29 8.31 -3.28 -0.03
C LEU A 29 7.94 -1.98 -0.74
N TYR A 30 8.05 -1.97 -2.07
CA TYR A 30 7.49 -0.91 -2.91
C TYR A 30 6.19 -1.42 -3.54
N GLY A 31 5.20 -0.54 -3.64
CA GLY A 31 3.93 -0.87 -4.26
C GLY A 31 3.04 0.35 -4.38
N ASN A 32 1.94 0.21 -5.10
CA ASN A 32 0.99 1.31 -5.25
C ASN A 32 0.23 1.59 -3.93
N PRO A 33 -0.41 2.76 -3.78
CA PRO A 33 -1.11 3.10 -2.54
C PRO A 33 -2.13 2.04 -2.08
N ALA A 34 -2.82 1.38 -3.01
CA ALA A 34 -3.79 0.35 -2.66
C ALA A 34 -3.14 -0.93 -2.11
N GLN A 35 -1.96 -1.31 -2.62
CA GLN A 35 -1.15 -2.40 -2.07
C GLN A 35 -0.60 -2.04 -0.69
N ILE A 36 -0.08 -0.83 -0.51
CA ILE A 36 0.41 -0.37 0.79
C ILE A 36 -0.71 -0.34 1.83
N VAL A 37 -1.92 0.11 1.46
CA VAL A 37 -3.10 0.06 2.35
C VAL A 37 -3.40 -1.37 2.80
N ARG A 38 -3.21 -2.40 1.96
CA ARG A 38 -3.36 -3.79 2.41
C ARG A 38 -2.36 -4.13 3.52
N LEU A 39 -1.09 -3.77 3.35
CA LEU A 39 -0.05 -4.01 4.37
C LEU A 39 -0.41 -3.30 5.69
N VAL A 40 -0.89 -2.06 5.63
CA VAL A 40 -1.35 -1.30 6.80
C VAL A 40 -2.55 -1.96 7.47
N GLN A 41 -3.52 -2.45 6.68
CA GLN A 41 -4.67 -3.20 7.21
C GLN A 41 -4.22 -4.51 7.89
N GLY A 42 -3.23 -5.19 7.33
CA GLY A 42 -2.63 -6.38 7.94
C GLY A 42 -1.98 -6.06 9.27
N TYR A 43 -1.14 -5.03 9.31
CA TYR A 43 -0.55 -4.54 10.54
C TYR A 43 -1.61 -4.17 11.59
N ALA A 44 -2.59 -3.33 11.20
CA ALA A 44 -3.62 -2.83 12.12
C ALA A 44 -4.51 -3.94 12.66
N ALA A 45 -4.81 -4.97 11.86
CA ALA A 45 -5.61 -6.11 12.31
C ALA A 45 -4.85 -7.00 13.31
N ALA A 46 -3.53 -7.14 13.18
CA ALA A 46 -2.73 -8.03 14.02
C ALA A 46 -2.15 -7.35 15.27
N VAL A 47 -1.78 -6.07 15.16
CA VAL A 47 -1.16 -5.29 16.24
C VAL A 47 -2.19 -4.39 16.95
N GLY A 48 -3.28 -4.05 16.27
CA GLY A 48 -4.31 -3.14 16.75
C GLY A 48 -3.98 -1.67 16.47
N GLY A 49 -5.03 -0.86 16.34
CA GLY A 49 -4.91 0.61 16.27
C GLY A 49 -4.50 1.16 14.91
N SER A 50 -3.78 2.28 14.93
CA SER A 50 -3.35 3.05 13.76
C SER A 50 -1.84 2.99 13.60
N LEU A 51 -1.36 2.83 12.37
CA LEU A 51 0.06 3.00 12.07
C LEU A 51 0.44 4.49 12.15
N ARG A 52 1.43 4.83 12.98
CA ARG A 52 1.96 6.20 13.09
C ARG A 52 3.32 6.28 12.40
N CYS A 53 3.38 7.03 11.30
CA CYS A 53 4.58 7.20 10.51
C CYS A 53 4.87 8.68 10.24
N ASP A 54 6.15 9.03 10.17
CA ASP A 54 6.60 10.35 9.74
C ASP A 54 7.06 10.26 8.29
N THR A 55 6.76 11.28 7.48
CA THR A 55 7.25 11.41 6.11
C THR A 55 7.86 12.79 5.89
N GLU A 56 9.02 12.85 5.24
CA GLU A 56 9.77 14.09 5.02
C GLU A 56 9.85 14.47 3.52
N GLY A 57 9.24 13.70 2.62
CA GLY A 57 9.31 13.94 1.15
C GLY A 57 10.71 13.81 0.54
N GLY A 58 11.68 13.33 1.33
CA GLY A 58 13.09 13.21 1.00
C GLY A 58 13.82 12.51 2.14
N ARG A 59 15.11 12.20 1.96
CA ARG A 59 15.91 11.41 2.93
C ARG A 59 15.22 10.09 3.31
N GLY A 60 14.69 9.37 2.33
CA GLY A 60 13.93 8.13 2.56
C GLY A 60 14.65 7.13 3.46
N CYS A 61 15.97 6.99 3.32
CA CYS A 61 16.80 6.11 4.16
C CYS A 61 16.70 6.39 5.67
N SER A 62 16.48 7.64 6.06
CA SER A 62 16.25 8.00 7.47
C SER A 62 14.92 7.48 8.01
N ILE A 63 13.96 7.17 7.13
CA ILE A 63 12.64 6.68 7.51
C ILE A 63 12.56 5.16 7.32
N TYR A 64 12.72 4.65 6.10
CA TYR A 64 12.51 3.22 5.82
C TYR A 64 13.57 2.30 6.45
N ILE A 65 14.76 2.80 6.76
CA ILE A 65 15.79 2.04 7.50
C ILE A 65 15.89 2.55 8.94
N ALA A 66 16.35 3.78 9.14
CA ALA A 66 16.75 4.21 10.48
C ALA A 66 15.56 4.25 11.45
N ARG A 67 14.44 4.85 11.05
CA ARG A 67 13.25 4.91 11.91
C ARG A 67 12.65 3.53 12.16
N THR A 68 12.54 2.67 11.14
CA THR A 68 12.04 1.31 11.28
C THR A 68 12.85 0.50 12.29
N LEU A 69 14.18 0.60 12.26
CA LEU A 69 15.06 -0.05 13.23
C LEU A 69 14.98 0.57 14.64
N LEU A 70 14.90 1.89 14.74
CA LEU A 70 14.94 2.59 16.03
C LEU A 70 13.61 2.53 16.79
N THR A 71 12.50 2.59 16.08
CA THR A 71 11.15 2.49 16.66
C THR A 71 10.67 1.05 16.78
N GLU A 72 11.34 0.14 16.06
CA GLU A 72 10.88 -1.22 15.84
C GLU A 72 9.39 -1.29 15.44
N ASP A 73 8.98 -0.36 14.59
CA ASP A 73 7.61 -0.28 14.10
C ASP A 73 7.57 0.01 12.60
N CYS A 74 6.45 -0.33 11.97
CA CYS A 74 6.32 -0.20 10.51
C CYS A 74 6.32 1.28 10.08
N GLN A 75 6.78 1.56 8.86
CA GLN A 75 6.76 2.92 8.29
C GLN A 75 6.16 2.90 6.89
N ILE A 76 5.41 3.95 6.56
CA ILE A 76 5.02 4.28 5.18
C ILE A 76 5.86 5.46 4.75
N VAL A 77 6.45 5.38 3.55
CA VAL A 77 7.28 6.44 3.00
C VAL A 77 6.75 6.87 1.65
N LEU A 78 6.61 8.19 1.49
CA LEU A 78 6.41 8.81 0.19
C LEU A 78 7.79 8.94 -0.47
N PRO A 79 8.05 8.24 -1.60
CA PRO A 79 9.36 8.25 -2.23
C PRO A 79 9.80 9.66 -2.59
N GLY A 80 11.07 9.98 -2.37
CA GLY A 80 11.67 11.27 -2.71
C GLY A 80 12.41 11.25 -4.04
N ALA A 81 13.23 12.28 -4.28
CA ALA A 81 14.07 12.35 -5.48
C ALA A 81 15.13 11.24 -5.52
N GLY A 82 15.76 10.91 -4.38
CA GLY A 82 16.76 9.84 -4.33
C GLY A 82 16.20 8.47 -4.69
N ASP A 83 15.00 8.13 -4.22
CA ASP A 83 14.32 6.89 -4.56
C ASP A 83 14.02 6.80 -6.07
N ARG A 84 13.68 7.94 -6.69
CA ARG A 84 13.48 8.01 -8.16
C ARG A 84 14.78 7.91 -8.94
N TYR A 85 15.81 8.65 -8.53
CA TYR A 85 17.09 8.71 -9.25
C TYR A 85 17.86 7.39 -9.19
N PHE A 86 17.88 6.74 -8.02
CA PHE A 86 18.70 5.55 -7.81
C PHE A 86 17.87 4.26 -7.72
N GLY A 87 16.68 4.32 -7.12
CA GLY A 87 15.78 3.18 -6.97
C GLY A 87 14.79 3.01 -8.13
N LEU A 88 14.79 3.95 -9.09
CA LEU A 88 13.85 3.97 -10.23
C LEU A 88 12.37 3.88 -9.80
N THR A 89 12.07 4.33 -8.58
CA THR A 89 10.70 4.31 -8.04
C THR A 89 9.79 5.19 -8.89
N GLN A 90 8.60 4.69 -9.20
CA GLN A 90 7.61 5.36 -10.04
C GLN A 90 6.71 6.28 -9.22
N ASP A 91 6.07 7.25 -9.89
CA ASP A 91 5.19 8.23 -9.23
C ASP A 91 3.93 7.63 -8.61
N HIS A 92 3.57 6.43 -9.02
CA HIS A 92 2.45 5.68 -8.47
C HIS A 92 2.88 4.66 -7.40
N GLU A 93 4.15 4.68 -6.98
CA GLU A 93 4.68 3.80 -5.95
C GLU A 93 4.87 4.53 -4.62
N MET A 94 4.75 3.75 -3.54
CA MET A 94 5.01 4.10 -2.16
C MET A 94 5.85 2.98 -1.54
N ALA A 95 6.61 3.28 -0.50
CA ALA A 95 7.33 2.26 0.24
C ALA A 95 6.64 1.96 1.58
N PHE A 96 6.64 0.69 1.95
CA PHE A 96 6.30 0.21 3.27
C PHE A 96 7.48 -0.56 3.83
N THR A 97 7.82 -0.32 5.09
CA THR A 97 8.84 -1.09 5.79
C THR A 97 8.31 -1.63 7.09
N MET A 98 8.79 -2.81 7.45
CA MET A 98 8.45 -3.45 8.71
C MET A 98 9.68 -4.12 9.31
N PRO A 99 9.88 -4.04 10.63
CA PRO A 99 10.83 -4.90 11.31
C PRO A 99 10.47 -6.36 11.05
N MET A 100 11.48 -7.22 10.91
CA MET A 100 11.25 -8.63 10.60
C MET A 100 10.40 -9.33 11.68
N ARG A 101 10.49 -8.89 12.94
CA ARG A 101 9.65 -9.38 14.04
C ARG A 101 8.15 -9.13 13.88
N LEU A 102 7.74 -8.21 13.00
CA LEU A 102 6.33 -7.91 12.71
C LEU A 102 5.84 -8.56 11.41
N ALA A 103 6.70 -9.25 10.67
CA ALA A 103 6.35 -9.84 9.39
C ALA A 103 5.22 -10.86 9.51
N GLU A 104 5.38 -11.87 10.38
CA GLU A 104 4.37 -12.92 10.59
C GLU A 104 3.03 -12.35 11.08
N LYS A 105 3.06 -11.40 12.01
CA LYS A 105 1.85 -10.72 12.49
C LYS A 105 1.15 -9.99 11.35
N THR A 106 1.90 -9.24 10.55
CA THR A 106 1.35 -8.49 9.41
C THR A 106 0.73 -9.43 8.38
N VAL A 107 1.38 -10.55 8.07
CA VAL A 107 0.84 -11.61 7.18
C VAL A 107 -0.44 -12.22 7.76
N HIS A 108 -0.44 -12.56 9.05
CA HIS A 108 -1.63 -13.08 9.70
C HIS A 108 -2.80 -12.08 9.65
N GLY A 109 -2.53 -10.79 9.87
CA GLY A 109 -3.53 -9.75 9.72
C GLY A 109 -4.02 -9.56 8.28
N LEU A 110 -3.15 -9.75 7.28
CA LEU A 110 -3.56 -9.79 5.89
C LEU A 110 -4.54 -10.94 5.65
N GLU A 111 -4.27 -12.14 6.16
CA GLU A 111 -5.16 -13.29 6.06
C GLU A 111 -6.52 -13.03 6.73
N MET A 112 -6.52 -12.49 7.95
CA MET A 112 -7.74 -12.13 8.68
C MET A 112 -8.61 -11.15 7.89
N THR A 113 -8.00 -10.05 7.43
CA THR A 113 -8.71 -9.03 6.65
C THR A 113 -9.17 -9.55 5.29
N HIS A 114 -8.41 -10.45 4.68
CA HIS A 114 -8.78 -11.09 3.43
C HIS A 114 -10.01 -12.00 3.57
N LYS A 115 -10.14 -12.74 4.69
CA LYS A 115 -11.29 -13.61 4.96
C LYS A 115 -12.60 -12.83 5.08
N ILE A 116 -12.58 -11.60 5.61
CA ILE A 116 -13.77 -10.75 5.74
C ILE A 116 -14.08 -9.90 4.48
N GLY A 117 -13.31 -10.07 3.40
CA GLY A 117 -13.59 -9.45 2.11
C GLY A 117 -12.76 -8.20 1.77
N LEU A 118 -11.80 -7.78 2.61
CA LEU A 118 -10.85 -6.72 2.23
C LEU A 118 -9.79 -7.30 1.28
N ARG A 119 -10.01 -7.11 -0.02
CA ARG A 119 -9.20 -7.68 -1.10
C ARG A 119 -8.43 -6.60 -1.86
N TYR A 120 -7.37 -7.03 -2.53
CA TYR A 120 -6.69 -6.25 -3.56
C TYR A 120 -6.83 -7.00 -4.91
N PRO A 121 -7.14 -6.29 -6.01
CA PRO A 121 -7.43 -4.86 -6.09
C PRO A 121 -8.71 -4.47 -5.34
N THR A 122 -8.70 -3.29 -4.70
CA THR A 122 -9.85 -2.78 -3.96
C THR A 122 -10.95 -2.38 -4.93
N PRO A 123 -12.17 -2.96 -4.85
CA PRO A 123 -13.24 -2.60 -5.77
C PRO A 123 -13.70 -1.16 -5.51
N SER A 124 -13.86 -0.39 -6.58
CA SER A 124 -14.63 0.86 -6.51
C SER A 124 -16.09 0.50 -6.29
N TRP A 125 -16.64 0.88 -5.15
CA TRP A 125 -18.03 0.64 -4.82
C TRP A 125 -18.80 1.97 -4.83
N LEU A 126 -19.61 2.16 -5.86
CA LEU A 126 -20.52 3.29 -5.97
C LEU A 126 -21.94 2.75 -6.14
N ARG A 127 -22.83 3.03 -5.19
CA ARG A 127 -24.26 2.76 -5.34
C ARG A 127 -24.88 3.89 -6.15
N PHE A 128 -24.56 3.91 -7.45
CA PHE A 128 -25.20 4.83 -8.38
C PHE A 128 -26.53 4.23 -8.83
N GLU A 129 -27.64 4.87 -8.47
CA GLU A 129 -28.93 4.58 -9.08
C GLU A 129 -29.00 5.35 -10.40
N GLY A 130 -28.62 4.68 -11.48
CA GLY A 130 -28.74 5.23 -12.82
C GLY A 130 -30.21 5.42 -13.20
N ALA A 131 -30.69 6.66 -13.11
CA ALA A 131 -31.96 7.05 -13.70
C ALA A 131 -31.69 7.71 -15.05
N LEU A 132 -32.29 7.19 -16.11
CA LEU A 132 -32.32 7.90 -17.38
C LEU A 132 -33.32 9.07 -17.27
N PRO A 133 -33.09 10.19 -17.97
CA PRO A 133 -34.05 11.28 -18.01
C PRO A 133 -35.40 10.82 -18.55
N ALA A 134 -36.50 11.45 -18.12
CA ALA A 134 -37.86 11.11 -18.54
C ALA A 134 -38.04 11.03 -20.07
N GLN A 135 -37.31 11.86 -20.81
CA GLN A 135 -37.31 11.91 -22.27
C GLN A 135 -36.83 10.61 -22.90
N TYR A 136 -35.87 9.92 -22.27
CA TYR A 136 -35.38 8.64 -22.76
C TYR A 136 -36.47 7.57 -22.67
N TYR A 137 -37.17 7.49 -21.53
CA TYR A 137 -38.30 6.56 -21.38
C TYR A 137 -39.41 6.88 -22.39
N ALA A 138 -39.77 8.16 -22.54
CA ALA A 138 -40.74 8.59 -23.54
C ALA A 138 -40.33 8.21 -24.98
N PHE A 139 -39.04 8.34 -25.30
CA PHE A 139 -38.51 7.93 -26.61
C PHE A 139 -38.59 6.41 -26.81
N THR A 140 -38.23 5.61 -25.80
CA THR A 140 -38.36 4.14 -25.89
C THR A 140 -39.80 3.68 -26.07
N GLU A 141 -40.76 4.33 -25.42
CA GLU A 141 -42.19 4.05 -25.64
C GLU A 141 -42.66 4.43 -27.04
N LEU A 142 -42.17 5.54 -27.58
CA LEU A 142 -42.47 5.96 -28.95
C LEU A 142 -41.92 4.96 -29.96
N LEU A 143 -40.68 4.48 -29.79
CA LEU A 143 -40.08 3.46 -30.64
C LEU A 143 -40.86 2.14 -30.58
N ALA A 144 -41.28 1.70 -29.39
CA ALA A 144 -42.06 0.47 -29.24
C ALA A 144 -43.41 0.52 -29.98
N LYS A 145 -43.99 1.72 -30.17
CA LYS A 145 -45.26 1.94 -30.89
C LYS A 145 -45.08 2.01 -32.41
N GLN A 146 -43.90 2.37 -32.89
CA GLN A 146 -43.62 2.40 -34.32
C GLN A 146 -43.17 1.02 -34.80
N LYS A 147 -44.05 0.32 -35.53
CA LYS A 147 -43.61 -0.88 -36.26
C LYS A 147 -42.62 -0.45 -37.34
N PRO A 148 -41.48 -1.15 -37.51
CA PRO A 148 -40.57 -0.88 -38.60
C PRO A 148 -41.35 -0.99 -39.91
N LYS A 149 -41.24 0.05 -40.75
CA LYS A 149 -41.81 0.04 -42.10
C LYS A 149 -41.06 -1.05 -42.89
N PRO A 150 -41.77 -1.96 -43.58
CA PRO A 150 -41.14 -3.00 -44.39
C PRO A 150 -40.24 -2.42 -45.47
#